data_AF-A0A0R1TA14-F1
#
_entry.id   AF-A0A0R1TA14-F1
#
_cell.length_a   1.000
_cell.length_b   1.000
_cell.length_c   1.000
_cell.angle_alpha   90.00
_cell.angle_beta   90.00
_cell.angle_gamma   90.00
#
_symmetry.space_group_name_H-M   'P 1'
#
loop_
_entity.id
_entity.type
_entity.pdbx_description
1 polymer ?
#
loop_
_entity_poly.entity_id
_entity_poly.type
_entity_poly.pdbx_seq_one_letter_code
_entity_poly.pdbx_strand_id
1 'polypeptide(L)'
;MQNTKDFINNVVTTDIKPNQKHWIVDKQRFNFVVDNMSEEEWQAEHLTVYTLQKVKKEIDLHGYDLKLSVEEMANSLVVDICFRPKEEELTLPQLVGKLKVWAEERGLLTANPEVQFTKIYEELGETATAMNKNWHDELIDSIGDLQVTIIIFAHQMNIDLLREIDNAKLVKDKPSNSKHEAFTKIGIELGKVAEYAFDGLYKPVEYHLAKAFLKVQHFSLRCNLDATDCLNKAYNTIANRGGKTINGTFVKEEDLR
;
A
#
# COMPACT_ATOMS: atom_id res chain seq x y z
N MET A 1 12.63 36.41 0.44
CA MET A 1 13.36 35.27 -0.15
C MET A 1 13.39 34.21 0.93
N GLN A 2 12.69 33.09 0.76
CA GLN A 2 12.50 32.12 1.84
C GLN A 2 13.33 30.86 1.58
N ASN A 3 14.20 30.49 2.53
CA ASN A 3 14.96 29.24 2.46
C ASN A 3 14.13 28.05 2.99
N THR A 4 14.59 26.81 2.82
CA THR A 4 13.88 25.59 3.29
C THR A 4 13.68 25.52 4.81
N LYS A 5 14.46 26.24 5.62
CA LYS A 5 14.20 26.38 7.06
C LYS A 5 13.04 27.34 7.33
N ASP A 6 12.93 28.41 6.55
CA ASP A 6 11.83 29.36 6.64
C ASP A 6 10.51 28.72 6.17
N PHE A 7 10.56 27.76 5.23
CA PHE A 7 9.40 26.97 4.79
C PHE A 7 8.72 26.23 5.96
N ILE A 8 9.50 25.51 6.77
CA ILE A 8 8.97 24.76 7.92
C ILE A 8 8.35 25.71 8.93
N ASN A 9 9.06 26.78 9.26
CA ASN A 9 8.55 27.75 10.20
C ASN A 9 7.27 28.41 9.68
N ASN A 10 7.17 28.71 8.38
CA ASN A 10 5.96 29.27 7.77
C ASN A 10 4.77 28.29 7.71
N VAL A 11 5.00 27.01 7.34
CA VAL A 11 3.98 25.96 7.38
C VAL A 11 3.49 25.71 8.82
N VAL A 12 4.37 25.88 9.80
CA VAL A 12 4.13 25.66 11.24
C VAL A 12 3.69 26.94 11.98
N THR A 13 3.46 28.08 11.30
CA THR A 13 3.16 29.35 12.01
C THR A 13 1.74 29.52 12.54
N THR A 14 0.82 28.63 12.24
CA THR A 14 -0.53 28.70 12.82
C THR A 14 -0.85 27.38 13.46
N ASP A 15 -1.03 27.40 14.79
CA ASP A 15 -1.79 26.39 15.52
C ASP A 15 -2.99 26.02 14.65
N ILE A 16 -2.98 24.83 14.04
CA ILE A 16 -4.13 24.31 13.33
C ILE A 16 -5.15 24.05 14.43
N LYS A 17 -6.02 25.04 14.68
CA LYS A 17 -7.13 24.90 15.62
C LYS A 17 -8.26 24.23 14.85
N PRO A 18 -8.54 22.93 15.10
CA PRO A 18 -9.62 22.23 14.42
C PRO A 18 -10.95 22.82 14.89
N ASN A 19 -11.46 23.80 14.15
CA ASN A 19 -12.86 24.17 14.23
C ASN A 19 -13.55 23.65 12.99
N GLN A 20 -14.35 22.61 13.21
CA GLN A 20 -15.44 22.10 12.37
C GLN A 20 -15.09 20.96 11.41
N LYS A 21 -16.10 20.10 11.26
CA LYS A 21 -16.18 18.85 10.48
C LYS A 21 -15.95 19.01 8.95
N HIS A 22 -15.21 20.00 8.49
CA HIS A 22 -15.02 20.29 7.07
C HIS A 22 -13.55 20.52 6.73
N TRP A 23 -13.19 20.06 5.54
CA TRP A 23 -11.94 20.25 4.81
C TRP A 23 -11.20 21.55 5.16
N ILE A 24 -9.96 21.44 5.63
CA ILE A 24 -9.02 22.56 5.61
C ILE A 24 -8.34 22.53 4.24
N VAL A 25 -8.99 23.10 3.22
CA VAL A 25 -8.32 23.43 1.96
C VAL A 25 -7.70 24.79 2.14
N ASP A 26 -6.51 24.84 2.75
CA ASP A 26 -5.69 26.05 2.71
C ASP A 26 -4.69 25.86 1.56
N LYS A 27 -5.12 26.23 0.34
CA LYS A 27 -4.23 26.28 -0.83
C LYS A 27 -3.19 27.37 -0.60
N GLN A 28 -2.13 27.05 0.11
CA GLN A 28 -1.00 27.95 0.28
C GLN A 28 0.00 27.71 -0.85
N ARG A 29 0.00 28.63 -1.84
CA ARG A 29 0.97 28.65 -2.93
C ARG A 29 2.28 29.21 -2.40
N PHE A 30 3.31 28.37 -2.34
CA PHE A 30 4.68 28.79 -2.04
C PHE A 30 5.47 28.88 -3.35
N ASN A 31 6.22 29.97 -3.56
CA ASN A 31 7.15 30.13 -4.67
C ASN A 31 8.58 30.01 -4.11
N PHE A 32 9.34 29.02 -4.58
CA PHE A 32 10.74 28.83 -4.19
C PHE A 32 11.70 29.37 -5.24
N VAL A 33 12.75 30.05 -4.76
CA VAL A 33 13.97 30.32 -5.52
C VAL A 33 15.08 29.55 -4.81
N VAL A 34 15.64 28.55 -5.47
CA VAL A 34 16.63 27.63 -4.87
C VAL A 34 18.02 28.14 -5.21
N ASP A 35 18.67 28.83 -4.29
CA ASP A 35 20.07 29.22 -4.45
C ASP A 35 20.99 28.06 -4.02
N ASN A 36 21.83 27.57 -4.95
CA ASN A 36 22.93 26.63 -4.73
C ASN A 36 22.57 25.16 -4.36
N MET A 37 21.68 24.51 -5.12
CA MET A 37 21.60 23.03 -5.15
C MET A 37 22.12 22.52 -6.51
N SER A 38 22.82 21.39 -6.54
CA SER A 38 23.37 20.84 -7.79
C SER A 38 22.25 20.35 -8.72
N GLU A 39 22.47 20.40 -10.03
CA GLU A 39 21.46 19.98 -11.05
C GLU A 39 20.96 18.54 -10.85
N GLU A 40 21.73 17.67 -10.19
CA GLU A 40 21.34 16.27 -9.90
C GLU A 40 20.29 16.13 -8.79
N GLU A 41 20.15 17.13 -7.90
CA GLU A 41 19.19 17.14 -6.78
C GLU A 41 17.85 17.83 -7.14
N TRP A 42 17.76 18.36 -8.36
CA TRP A 42 16.67 19.23 -8.84
C TRP A 42 15.41 18.48 -9.30
N GLN A 43 15.35 17.15 -9.22
CA GLN A 43 14.10 16.47 -9.60
C GLN A 43 13.02 16.76 -8.55
N ALA A 44 11.87 17.33 -8.95
CA ALA A 44 10.73 17.64 -8.07
C ALA A 44 10.35 16.50 -7.10
N GLU A 45 10.54 15.25 -7.52
CA GLU A 45 10.34 14.06 -6.68
C GLU A 45 11.22 14.05 -5.42
N HIS A 46 12.50 14.42 -5.52
CA HIS A 46 13.44 14.42 -4.40
C HIS A 46 13.11 15.53 -3.37
N LEU A 47 12.75 16.72 -3.87
CA LEU A 47 12.27 17.83 -3.03
C LEU A 47 10.96 17.47 -2.32
N THR A 48 10.04 16.78 -3.00
CA THR A 48 8.78 16.31 -2.42
C THR A 48 9.03 15.32 -1.29
N VAL A 49 9.88 14.31 -1.53
CA VAL A 49 10.21 13.27 -0.54
C VAL A 49 10.93 13.86 0.67
N TYR A 50 11.93 14.72 0.46
CA TYR A 50 12.65 15.39 1.56
C TYR A 50 11.70 16.24 2.40
N THR A 51 10.82 17.01 1.75
CA THR A 51 9.85 17.87 2.42
C THR A 51 8.83 17.05 3.23
N LEU A 52 8.28 15.98 2.65
CA LEU A 52 7.37 15.05 3.34
C LEU A 52 8.01 14.43 4.58
N GLN A 53 9.23 13.91 4.46
CA GLN A 53 9.93 13.25 5.57
C GLN A 53 10.19 14.23 6.72
N LYS A 54 10.54 15.48 6.40
CA LYS A 54 10.84 16.49 7.39
C LYS A 54 9.58 17.00 8.09
N VAL A 55 8.50 17.26 7.34
CA VAL A 55 7.21 17.67 7.89
C VAL A 55 6.62 16.57 8.79
N LYS A 56 6.63 15.30 8.35
CA LYS A 56 6.14 14.17 9.17
C LYS A 56 6.95 13.94 10.45
N LYS A 57 8.21 14.36 10.50
CA LYS A 57 9.08 14.20 11.69
C LYS A 57 8.90 15.33 12.70
N GLU A 58 8.55 16.52 12.23
CA GLU A 58 8.48 17.73 13.05
C GLU A 58 7.03 18.10 13.45
N ILE A 59 6.02 17.54 12.79
CA ILE A 59 4.59 17.81 13.06
C ILE A 59 3.87 16.53 13.55
N ASP A 60 3.22 16.62 14.71
CA ASP A 60 2.20 15.65 15.13
C ASP A 60 0.90 15.96 14.39
N LEU A 61 0.50 15.08 13.49
CA LEU A 61 -0.65 15.28 12.60
C LEU A 61 -1.99 14.96 13.26
N HIS A 62 -2.04 14.53 14.53
CA HIS A 62 -3.27 14.38 15.33
C HIS A 62 -4.47 13.72 14.60
N GLY A 63 -4.23 12.60 13.91
CA GLY A 63 -5.28 11.88 13.18
C GLY A 63 -5.59 12.45 11.80
N TYR A 64 -4.65 13.16 11.18
CA TYR A 64 -4.71 13.61 9.79
C TYR A 64 -3.57 13.02 8.96
N ASP A 65 -3.82 12.76 7.67
CA ASP A 65 -2.78 12.46 6.68
C ASP A 65 -2.38 13.71 5.90
N LEU A 66 -1.12 13.72 5.49
CA LEU A 66 -0.49 14.77 4.69
C LEU A 66 -0.26 14.26 3.26
N LYS A 67 -0.87 14.93 2.28
CA LYS A 67 -0.56 14.75 0.85
C LYS A 67 0.11 16.01 0.31
N LEU A 68 1.22 15.85 -0.40
CA LEU A 68 1.88 16.92 -1.14
C LEU A 68 1.73 16.69 -2.64
N SER A 69 1.49 17.76 -3.41
CA SER A 69 1.74 17.79 -4.85
C SER A 69 2.69 18.92 -5.17
N VAL A 70 3.66 18.66 -6.05
CA VAL A 70 4.67 19.63 -6.46
C VAL A 70 4.63 19.80 -7.97
N GLU A 71 4.39 21.02 -8.43
CA GLU A 71 4.38 21.39 -9.84
C GLU A 71 5.59 22.28 -10.16
N GLU A 72 6.37 21.87 -11.16
CA GLU A 72 7.45 22.70 -11.74
C GLU A 72 6.86 23.75 -12.69
N MET A 73 7.27 25.00 -12.49
CA MET A 73 7.02 26.11 -13.40
C MET A 73 8.34 26.74 -13.83
N ALA A 74 8.31 27.54 -14.90
CA ALA A 74 9.49 28.06 -15.60
C ALA A 74 10.62 28.60 -14.69
N ASN A 75 10.31 29.19 -13.53
CA ASN A 75 11.29 29.65 -12.54
C ASN A 75 10.82 29.44 -11.08
N SER A 76 9.93 28.48 -10.82
CA SER A 76 9.38 28.26 -9.47
C SER A 76 8.81 26.86 -9.29
N LEU A 77 8.83 26.36 -8.06
CA LEU A 77 8.06 25.17 -7.65
C LEU A 77 6.80 25.62 -6.92
N VAL A 78 5.65 25.05 -7.27
CA VAL A 78 4.39 25.19 -6.54
C VAL A 78 4.20 23.93 -5.71
N VAL A 79 4.12 24.06 -4.38
CA VAL A 79 3.84 22.95 -3.46
C VAL A 79 2.46 23.12 -2.86
N ASP A 80 1.54 22.19 -3.15
CA ASP A 80 0.24 22.11 -2.50
C ASP A 80 0.31 21.13 -1.33
N ILE A 81 -0.15 21.58 -0.16
CA ILE A 81 -0.25 20.77 1.05
C ILE A 81 -1.71 20.48 1.36
N CYS A 82 -2.08 19.22 1.42
CA CYS A 82 -3.43 18.78 1.78
C CYS A 82 -3.40 17.99 3.10
N PHE A 83 -4.18 18.44 4.08
CA PHE A 83 -4.48 17.69 5.29
C PHE A 83 -5.83 17.00 5.15
N ARG A 84 -5.90 15.71 5.43
CA ARG A 84 -7.15 14.95 5.42
C ARG A 84 -7.36 14.32 6.78
N PRO A 85 -8.55 14.41 7.40
CA PRO A 85 -8.84 13.57 8.56
C PRO A 85 -8.59 12.12 8.12
N LYS A 86 -7.85 11.36 8.91
CA LYS A 86 -7.80 9.92 8.72
C LYS A 86 -9.24 9.44 8.84
N GLU A 87 -9.79 8.87 7.75
CA GLU A 87 -10.85 7.87 7.96
C GLU A 87 -10.29 6.85 8.94
N GLU A 88 -11.11 6.23 9.79
CA GLU A 88 -10.62 5.30 10.80
C GLU A 88 -10.01 4.07 10.08
N GLU A 89 -8.74 4.18 9.72
CA GLU A 89 -8.00 3.18 8.96
C GLU A 89 -7.86 1.95 9.83
N LEU A 90 -8.32 0.84 9.29
CA LEU A 90 -8.28 -0.42 9.99
C LEU A 90 -6.82 -0.86 10.08
N THR A 91 -6.43 -1.32 11.26
CA THR A 91 -5.15 -2.00 11.44
C THR A 91 -5.12 -3.30 10.66
N LEU A 92 -3.93 -3.80 10.32
CA LEU A 92 -3.78 -5.10 9.64
C LEU A 92 -4.57 -6.24 10.33
N PRO A 93 -4.54 -6.40 11.67
CA PRO A 93 -5.36 -7.43 12.32
C PRO A 93 -6.87 -7.25 12.11
N GLN A 94 -7.37 -6.01 12.14
CA GLN A 94 -8.78 -5.71 11.89
C GLN A 94 -9.15 -6.01 10.43
N LEU A 95 -8.28 -5.68 9.47
CA LEU A 95 -8.47 -5.99 8.05
C LEU A 95 -8.50 -7.50 7.81
N VAL A 96 -7.56 -8.25 8.37
CA VAL A 96 -7.53 -9.72 8.26
C VAL A 96 -8.80 -10.35 8.81
N GLY A 97 -9.31 -9.85 9.95
CA GLY A 97 -10.57 -10.32 10.53
C GLY A 97 -11.78 -9.98 9.66
N LYS A 98 -11.86 -8.74 9.15
CA LYS A 98 -12.95 -8.30 8.27
C LYS A 98 -12.98 -9.02 6.93
N LEU A 99 -11.82 -9.28 6.33
CA LEU A 99 -11.70 -10.04 5.08
C LEU A 99 -12.11 -11.51 5.26
N LYS A 100 -11.81 -12.10 6.42
CA LYS A 100 -12.31 -13.44 6.76
C LYS A 100 -13.83 -13.50 6.68
N VAL A 101 -14.51 -12.59 7.40
CA VAL A 101 -15.97 -12.52 7.42
C VAL A 101 -16.52 -12.27 6.02
N TRP A 102 -15.96 -11.29 5.30
CA TRP A 102 -16.38 -10.96 3.94
C TRP A 102 -16.29 -12.16 2.98
N ALA A 103 -15.21 -12.94 3.08
CA ALA A 103 -14.97 -14.12 2.25
C ALA A 103 -15.87 -15.32 2.66
N GLU A 104 -16.12 -15.48 3.96
CA GLU A 104 -17.01 -16.51 4.50
C GLU A 104 -18.45 -16.31 4.04
N GLU A 105 -18.98 -15.09 4.16
CA GLU A 105 -20.33 -14.72 3.71
C GLU A 105 -20.55 -14.97 2.21
N ARG A 106 -19.47 -14.99 1.43
CA ARG A 106 -19.47 -15.23 -0.02
C ARG A 106 -19.10 -16.67 -0.39
N GLY A 107 -18.91 -17.56 0.58
CA GLY A 107 -18.56 -18.96 0.34
C GLY A 107 -17.18 -19.18 -0.29
N LEU A 108 -16.29 -18.18 -0.21
CA LEU A 108 -14.93 -18.29 -0.74
C LEU A 108 -14.07 -19.19 0.14
N LEU A 109 -14.26 -19.18 1.47
CA LEU A 109 -13.41 -19.97 2.37
C LEU A 109 -13.53 -21.49 2.16
N THR A 110 -14.64 -21.96 1.59
CA THR A 110 -14.88 -23.37 1.25
C THR A 110 -14.64 -23.68 -0.23
N ALA A 111 -14.25 -22.69 -1.03
CA ALA A 111 -13.96 -22.87 -2.45
C ALA A 111 -12.61 -23.56 -2.67
N ASN A 112 -12.31 -23.92 -3.93
CA ASN A 112 -11.03 -24.54 -4.29
C ASN A 112 -9.86 -23.55 -4.05
N PRO A 113 -8.91 -23.87 -3.16
CA PRO A 113 -7.74 -23.04 -2.89
C PRO A 113 -6.79 -22.85 -4.08
N GLU A 114 -6.74 -23.80 -5.01
CA GLU A 114 -5.94 -23.66 -6.25
C GLU A 114 -6.45 -22.50 -7.11
N VAL A 115 -7.77 -22.31 -7.18
CA VAL A 115 -8.41 -21.20 -7.93
C VAL A 115 -8.12 -19.87 -7.25
N GLN A 116 -8.12 -19.83 -5.92
CA GLN A 116 -7.71 -18.62 -5.20
C GLN A 116 -6.22 -18.33 -5.39
N PHE A 117 -5.38 -19.36 -5.46
CA PHE A 117 -3.95 -19.19 -5.66
C PHE A 117 -3.63 -18.65 -7.05
N THR A 118 -4.36 -19.05 -8.09
CA THR A 118 -4.22 -18.43 -9.42
C THR A 118 -4.65 -16.96 -9.41
N LYS A 119 -5.64 -16.57 -8.59
CA LYS A 119 -5.96 -15.15 -8.36
C LYS A 119 -4.81 -14.36 -7.75
N ILE A 120 -4.03 -14.94 -6.83
CA ILE A 120 -2.81 -14.26 -6.34
C ILE A 120 -1.86 -13.94 -7.50
N TYR A 121 -1.67 -14.85 -8.45
CA TYR A 121 -0.81 -14.63 -9.61
C TYR A 121 -1.39 -13.60 -10.60
N GLU A 122 -2.71 -13.54 -10.75
CA GLU A 122 -3.40 -12.51 -11.51
C GLU A 122 -3.09 -11.12 -10.95
N GLU A 123 -3.35 -10.92 -9.65
CA GLU A 123 -3.07 -9.63 -8.96
C GLU A 123 -1.57 -9.28 -8.95
N LEU A 124 -0.70 -10.29 -8.85
CA LEU A 124 0.74 -10.09 -8.98
C LEU A 124 1.11 -9.59 -10.39
N GLY A 125 0.45 -10.09 -11.44
CA GLY A 125 0.63 -9.66 -12.82
C GLY A 125 0.12 -8.24 -13.08
N GLU A 126 -1.01 -7.87 -12.47
CA GLU A 126 -1.54 -6.50 -12.51
C GLU A 126 -0.58 -5.53 -11.81
N THR A 127 -0.08 -5.92 -10.64
CA THR A 127 0.95 -5.16 -9.91
C THR A 127 2.21 -4.96 -10.76
N ALA A 128 2.68 -6.00 -11.45
CA ALA A 128 3.83 -5.90 -12.35
C ALA A 128 3.59 -4.91 -13.49
N THR A 129 2.39 -4.95 -14.07
CA THR A 129 1.99 -4.07 -15.17
C THR A 129 1.96 -2.62 -14.69
N ALA A 130 1.26 -2.33 -13.60
CA ALA A 130 1.19 -0.98 -13.04
C ALA A 130 2.58 -0.43 -12.68
N MET A 131 3.43 -1.26 -12.06
CA MET A 131 4.82 -0.89 -11.73
C MET A 131 5.64 -0.53 -12.98
N ASN A 132 5.57 -1.35 -14.03
CA ASN A 132 6.37 -1.17 -15.24
C ASN A 132 5.85 -0.01 -16.12
N LYS A 133 4.57 0.31 -16.04
CA LYS A 133 3.95 1.43 -16.75
C LYS A 133 3.96 2.73 -15.94
N ASN A 134 4.43 2.69 -14.68
CA ASN A 134 4.39 3.80 -13.72
C ASN A 134 2.97 4.38 -13.53
N TRP A 135 1.97 3.49 -13.51
CA TRP A 135 0.57 3.84 -13.26
C TRP A 135 0.33 3.85 -11.76
N HIS A 136 0.42 5.03 -11.14
CA HIS A 136 0.50 5.16 -9.68
C HIS A 136 -0.78 4.72 -8.97
N ASP A 137 -1.95 5.14 -9.45
CA ASP A 137 -3.23 4.80 -8.80
C ASP A 137 -3.53 3.31 -8.94
N GLU A 138 -3.26 2.74 -10.11
CA GLU A 138 -3.39 1.32 -10.41
C GLU A 138 -2.38 0.47 -9.62
N LEU A 139 -1.20 1.02 -9.32
CA LEU A 139 -0.22 0.36 -8.46
C LEU A 139 -0.71 0.30 -7.01
N ILE A 140 -1.36 1.35 -6.52
CA ILE A 140 -1.98 1.34 -5.18
C ILE A 140 -3.07 0.27 -5.12
N ASP A 141 -3.95 0.22 -6.13
CA ASP A 141 -5.06 -0.73 -6.18
C ASP A 141 -4.56 -2.18 -6.25
N SER A 142 -3.68 -2.48 -7.20
CA SER A 142 -3.15 -3.84 -7.39
C SER A 142 -2.32 -4.35 -6.20
N ILE A 143 -1.59 -3.48 -5.48
CA ILE A 143 -0.93 -3.88 -4.21
C ILE A 143 -1.95 -4.24 -3.13
N GLY A 144 -3.07 -3.51 -3.06
CA GLY A 144 -4.16 -3.79 -2.14
C GLY A 144 -4.84 -5.12 -2.47
N ASP A 145 -5.20 -5.32 -3.73
CA ASP A 145 -5.88 -6.52 -4.22
C ASP A 145 -5.00 -7.78 -4.11
N LEU A 146 -3.69 -7.65 -4.35
CA LEU A 146 -2.72 -8.72 -4.08
C LEU A 146 -2.69 -9.12 -2.59
N GLN A 147 -2.79 -8.17 -1.67
CA GLN A 147 -2.86 -8.49 -0.24
C GLN A 147 -4.19 -9.15 0.13
N VAL A 148 -5.32 -8.69 -0.43
CA VAL A 148 -6.65 -9.29 -0.23
C VAL A 148 -6.61 -10.77 -0.65
N THR A 149 -6.08 -11.07 -1.83
CA THR A 149 -6.04 -12.44 -2.34
C THR A 149 -5.15 -13.36 -1.51
N ILE A 150 -4.00 -12.89 -1.02
CA ILE A 150 -3.12 -13.61 -0.10
C ILE A 150 -3.82 -13.90 1.24
N ILE A 151 -4.52 -12.91 1.81
CA ILE A 151 -5.23 -13.05 3.09
C ILE A 151 -6.37 -14.07 2.97
N ILE A 152 -7.16 -14.01 1.90
CA ILE A 152 -8.25 -14.98 1.65
C ILE A 152 -7.68 -16.39 1.50
N PHE A 153 -6.59 -16.54 0.74
CA PHE A 153 -5.92 -17.84 0.59
C PHE A 153 -5.40 -18.38 1.93
N ALA A 154 -4.83 -17.53 2.79
CA ALA A 154 -4.42 -17.95 4.14
C ALA A 154 -5.60 -18.55 4.93
N HIS A 155 -6.77 -17.91 4.89
CA HIS A 155 -7.98 -18.42 5.56
C HIS A 155 -8.48 -19.73 4.96
N GLN A 156 -8.48 -19.88 3.63
CA GLN A 156 -8.81 -21.16 2.96
C GLN A 156 -7.87 -22.30 3.38
N MET A 157 -6.60 -21.99 3.60
CA MET A 157 -5.58 -22.95 4.05
C MET A 157 -5.54 -23.14 5.56
N ASN A 158 -6.45 -22.50 6.31
CA ASN A 158 -6.47 -22.51 7.78
C ASN A 158 -5.15 -22.03 8.41
N ILE A 159 -4.55 -21.01 7.82
CA ILE A 159 -3.28 -20.41 8.23
C ILE A 159 -3.56 -19.15 9.07
N ASP A 160 -3.03 -19.11 10.29
CA ASP A 160 -2.99 -17.89 11.10
C ASP A 160 -1.90 -16.95 10.57
N LEU A 161 -2.23 -16.20 9.52
CA LEU A 161 -1.27 -15.36 8.81
C LEU A 161 -0.58 -14.34 9.73
N LEU A 162 -1.29 -13.77 10.72
CA LEU A 162 -0.72 -12.76 11.63
C LEU A 162 0.36 -13.38 12.53
N ARG A 163 0.08 -14.56 13.09
CA ARG A 163 1.07 -15.30 13.88
C ARG A 163 2.30 -15.64 13.05
N GLU A 164 2.10 -16.10 11.81
CA GLU A 164 3.22 -16.49 10.96
C GLU A 164 4.03 -15.30 10.43
N ILE A 165 3.39 -14.14 10.24
CA ILE A 165 4.09 -12.88 9.99
C ILE A 165 5.01 -12.55 11.17
N ASP A 166 4.53 -12.67 12.41
CA ASP A 166 5.35 -12.39 13.60
C ASP A 166 6.52 -13.38 13.74
N ASN A 167 6.30 -14.66 13.44
CA ASN A 167 7.36 -15.67 13.38
C ASN A 167 8.40 -15.34 12.30
N ALA A 168 7.95 -14.93 11.11
CA ALA A 168 8.81 -14.67 9.95
C ALA A 168 9.64 -13.38 10.09
N LYS A 169 9.17 -12.38 10.85
CA LYS A 169 9.91 -11.12 11.13
C LYS A 169 11.25 -11.36 11.84
N LEU A 170 11.40 -12.48 12.55
CA LEU A 170 12.64 -12.83 13.24
C LEU A 170 13.79 -13.16 12.28
N VAL A 171 13.48 -13.47 11.01
CA VAL A 171 14.46 -13.78 9.97
C VAL A 171 14.86 -12.51 9.22
N LYS A 172 16.07 -12.02 9.48
CA LYS A 172 16.61 -10.84 8.80
C LYS A 172 16.85 -11.12 7.32
N ASP A 173 16.12 -10.42 6.46
CA ASP A 173 16.38 -10.41 5.03
C ASP A 173 17.40 -9.34 4.66
N LYS A 174 18.20 -9.62 3.63
CA LYS A 174 18.96 -8.57 2.96
C LYS A 174 17.98 -7.57 2.32
N PRO A 175 18.12 -6.25 2.60
CA PRO A 175 17.30 -5.24 1.93
C PRO A 175 17.50 -5.35 0.42
N SER A 176 16.43 -5.17 -0.35
CA SER A 176 16.53 -5.11 -1.81
C SER A 176 17.29 -3.85 -2.24
N ASN A 177 17.72 -3.75 -3.48
CA ASN A 177 18.36 -2.54 -4.02
C ASN A 177 17.40 -1.73 -4.91
N SER A 178 16.34 -2.34 -5.43
CA SER A 178 15.34 -1.68 -6.30
C SER A 178 13.91 -2.17 -6.04
N LYS A 179 12.91 -1.44 -6.58
CA LYS A 179 11.51 -1.88 -6.59
C LYS A 179 11.33 -3.20 -7.36
N HIS A 180 12.03 -3.38 -8.49
CA HIS A 180 12.03 -4.62 -9.25
C HIS A 180 12.59 -5.81 -8.47
N GLU A 181 13.70 -5.65 -7.74
CA GLU A 181 14.23 -6.74 -6.91
C GLU A 181 13.28 -7.08 -5.76
N ALA A 182 12.66 -6.07 -5.14
CA ALA A 182 11.65 -6.29 -4.11
C ALA A 182 10.43 -7.03 -4.67
N PHE A 183 9.95 -6.66 -5.86
CA PHE A 183 8.86 -7.34 -6.56
C PHE A 183 9.20 -8.81 -6.86
N THR A 184 10.39 -9.09 -7.41
CA THR A 184 10.84 -10.47 -7.69
C THR A 184 10.83 -11.34 -6.44
N LYS A 185 11.17 -10.79 -5.27
CA LYS A 185 11.14 -11.54 -4.00
C LYS A 185 9.73 -11.98 -3.60
N ILE A 186 8.67 -11.26 -3.99
CA ILE A 186 7.29 -11.71 -3.79
C ILE A 186 7.07 -13.00 -4.59
N GLY A 187 7.40 -12.98 -5.89
CA GLY A 187 7.27 -14.14 -6.76
C GLY A 187 8.08 -15.35 -6.32
N ILE A 188 9.28 -15.15 -5.75
CA ILE A 188 10.09 -16.24 -5.18
C ILE A 188 9.36 -16.94 -4.03
N GLU A 189 8.79 -16.18 -3.10
CA GLU A 189 8.10 -16.77 -1.95
C GLU A 189 6.78 -17.42 -2.37
N LEU A 190 6.03 -16.81 -3.29
CA LEU A 190 4.84 -17.43 -3.89
C LEU A 190 5.17 -18.70 -4.66
N GLY A 191 6.29 -18.75 -5.38
CA GLY A 191 6.74 -19.97 -6.04
C GLY A 191 7.00 -21.13 -5.07
N LYS A 192 7.54 -20.83 -3.88
CA LYS A 192 7.70 -21.84 -2.81
C LYS A 192 6.38 -22.25 -2.19
N VAL A 193 5.42 -21.33 -2.05
CA VAL A 193 4.05 -21.68 -1.65
C VAL A 193 3.45 -22.65 -2.65
N ALA A 194 3.60 -22.38 -3.95
CA ALA A 194 3.10 -23.27 -5.01
C ALA A 194 3.73 -24.67 -4.92
N GLU A 195 5.07 -24.72 -4.82
CA GLU A 195 5.84 -25.96 -4.67
C GLU A 195 5.35 -26.78 -3.46
N TYR A 196 5.11 -26.15 -2.32
CA TYR A 196 4.77 -26.88 -1.08
C TYR A 196 3.28 -27.18 -0.92
N ALA A 197 2.40 -26.29 -1.40
CA ALA A 197 0.97 -26.48 -1.28
C ALA A 197 0.44 -27.54 -2.26
N PHE A 198 1.07 -27.69 -3.44
CA PHE A 198 0.52 -28.51 -4.52
C PHE A 198 1.36 -29.75 -4.89
N ASP A 199 2.68 -29.76 -4.64
CA ASP A 199 3.52 -30.92 -4.96
C ASP A 199 3.73 -31.89 -3.78
N GLY A 200 3.03 -31.68 -2.65
CA GLY A 200 2.99 -32.62 -1.52
C GLY A 200 4.29 -32.73 -0.71
N LEU A 201 5.16 -31.73 -0.77
CA LEU A 201 6.41 -31.69 -0.01
C LEU A 201 6.17 -31.20 1.43
N TYR A 202 6.78 -31.87 2.41
CA TYR A 202 6.65 -31.50 3.84
C TYR A 202 7.52 -30.28 4.20
N LYS A 203 7.01 -29.07 4.01
CA LYS A 203 7.63 -27.79 4.42
C LYS A 203 6.56 -26.72 4.66
N PRO A 204 6.82 -25.69 5.50
CA PRO A 204 5.74 -24.83 5.98
C PRO A 204 5.29 -23.84 4.89
N VAL A 205 4.20 -24.18 4.20
CA VAL A 205 3.43 -23.30 3.31
C VAL A 205 3.15 -21.97 4.02
N GLU A 206 2.86 -22.03 5.31
CA GLU A 206 2.50 -20.90 6.15
C GLU A 206 3.64 -19.88 6.30
N TYR A 207 4.86 -20.37 6.45
CA TYR A 207 6.06 -19.54 6.52
C TYR A 207 6.29 -18.78 5.20
N HIS A 208 6.20 -19.48 4.07
CA HIS A 208 6.41 -18.85 2.77
C HIS A 208 5.29 -17.89 2.38
N LEU A 209 4.04 -18.19 2.76
CA LEU A 209 2.93 -17.27 2.59
C LEU A 209 3.11 -15.98 3.42
N ALA A 210 3.50 -16.11 4.68
CA ALA A 210 3.83 -14.97 5.54
C ALA A 210 5.01 -14.16 4.99
N LYS A 211 6.06 -14.83 4.48
CA LYS A 211 7.18 -14.16 3.82
C LYS A 211 6.74 -13.44 2.56
N ALA A 212 5.90 -14.04 1.72
CA ALA A 212 5.34 -13.38 0.54
C ALA A 212 4.58 -12.11 0.94
N PHE A 213 3.72 -12.17 1.96
CA PHE A 213 3.01 -11.00 2.48
C PHE A 213 3.98 -9.91 2.95
N LEU A 214 5.01 -10.27 3.73
CA LEU A 214 6.06 -9.34 4.15
C LEU A 214 6.85 -8.75 2.96
N LYS A 215 7.07 -9.53 1.89
CA LYS A 215 7.70 -9.01 0.66
C LYS A 215 6.82 -7.99 -0.05
N VAL A 216 5.50 -8.14 -0.01
CA VAL A 216 4.57 -7.11 -0.50
C VAL A 216 4.76 -5.82 0.31
N GLN A 217 4.82 -5.90 1.64
CA GLN A 217 5.11 -4.72 2.49
C GLN A 217 6.42 -4.03 2.10
N HIS A 218 7.49 -4.82 1.92
CA HIS A 218 8.80 -4.30 1.53
C HIS A 218 8.80 -3.69 0.13
N PHE A 219 8.05 -4.28 -0.80
CA PHE A 219 7.87 -3.78 -2.16
C PHE A 219 7.13 -2.45 -2.15
N SER A 220 6.02 -2.33 -1.42
CA SER A 220 5.27 -1.08 -1.28
C SER A 220 6.16 0.06 -0.77
N LEU A 221 7.01 -0.20 0.23
CA LEU A 221 7.99 0.77 0.70
C LEU A 221 8.98 1.22 -0.39
N ARG A 222 9.36 0.35 -1.33
CA ARG A 222 10.21 0.72 -2.49
C ARG A 222 9.47 1.50 -3.57
N CYS A 223 8.15 1.45 -3.55
CA CYS A 223 7.29 2.26 -4.38
C CYS A 223 6.87 3.57 -3.68
N ASN A 224 7.40 3.86 -2.48
CA ASN A 224 6.98 4.97 -1.62
C ASN A 224 5.49 4.91 -1.24
N LEU A 225 4.97 3.71 -1.01
CA LEU A 225 3.58 3.44 -0.61
C LEU A 225 3.55 2.74 0.74
N ASP A 226 2.49 2.97 1.51
CA ASP A 226 2.14 2.15 2.67
C ASP A 226 1.22 1.01 2.23
N ALA A 227 1.62 -0.22 2.54
CA ALA A 227 0.86 -1.39 2.12
C ALA A 227 -0.46 -1.56 2.90
N THR A 228 -0.54 -1.10 4.14
CA THR A 228 -1.78 -1.14 4.93
C THR A 228 -2.79 -0.15 4.39
N ASP A 229 -2.34 1.03 3.93
CA ASP A 229 -3.20 2.00 3.25
C ASP A 229 -3.75 1.44 1.93
N CYS A 230 -2.90 0.78 1.12
CA CYS A 230 -3.33 0.05 -0.07
C CYS A 230 -4.40 -1.01 0.26
N LEU A 231 -4.20 -1.79 1.34
CA LEU A 231 -5.13 -2.82 1.76
C LEU A 231 -6.46 -2.24 2.28
N ASN A 232 -6.42 -1.13 3.02
CA ASN A 232 -7.62 -0.40 3.43
C ASN A 232 -8.43 0.05 2.22
N LYS A 233 -7.78 0.64 1.20
CA LYS A 233 -8.44 1.07 -0.05
C LYS A 233 -9.11 -0.10 -0.78
N ALA A 234 -8.40 -1.22 -0.92
CA ALA A 234 -8.95 -2.44 -1.52
C ALA A 234 -10.14 -2.98 -0.70
N TYR A 235 -10.00 -3.10 0.63
CA TYR A 235 -11.08 -3.53 1.50
C TYR A 235 -12.32 -2.64 1.38
N ASN A 236 -12.15 -1.31 1.46
CA ASN A 236 -13.26 -0.35 1.34
C ASN A 236 -13.97 -0.46 -0.02
N THR A 237 -13.22 -0.79 -1.07
CA THR A 237 -13.75 -1.04 -2.41
C THR A 237 -14.61 -2.30 -2.48
N ILE A 238 -14.23 -3.37 -1.77
CA ILE A 238 -14.95 -4.66 -1.81
C ILE A 238 -16.00 -4.82 -0.71
N ALA A 239 -15.92 -4.08 0.39
CA ALA A 239 -16.72 -4.29 1.60
C ALA A 239 -18.23 -4.32 1.32
N ASN A 240 -18.70 -3.39 0.49
CA ASN A 240 -20.12 -3.28 0.11
C ASN A 240 -20.40 -3.83 -1.29
N ARG A 241 -19.42 -4.47 -1.94
CA ARG A 241 -19.56 -4.95 -3.31
C ARG A 241 -20.46 -6.19 -3.36
N GLY A 242 -21.53 -6.09 -4.15
CA GLY A 242 -22.40 -7.20 -4.52
C GLY A 242 -21.72 -8.13 -5.53
N GLY A 243 -22.12 -9.40 -5.55
CA GLY A 243 -21.57 -10.41 -6.45
C GLY A 243 -21.87 -11.83 -5.99
N LYS A 244 -21.39 -12.80 -6.76
CA LYS A 244 -21.56 -14.23 -6.46
C LYS A 244 -20.25 -14.97 -6.68
N THR A 245 -19.99 -15.97 -5.84
CA THR A 245 -18.89 -16.89 -6.06
C THR A 245 -19.30 -17.95 -7.09
N ILE A 246 -18.60 -17.99 -8.22
CA ILE A 246 -18.83 -18.94 -9.31
C ILE A 246 -17.52 -19.70 -9.52
N ASN A 247 -17.57 -21.03 -9.41
CA ASN A 247 -16.40 -21.92 -9.56
C ASN A 247 -15.22 -21.52 -8.67
N GLY A 248 -15.51 -21.02 -7.46
CA GLY A 248 -14.50 -20.60 -6.49
C GLY A 248 -13.86 -19.24 -6.75
N THR A 249 -14.32 -18.50 -7.76
CA THR A 249 -13.95 -17.10 -7.99
C THR A 249 -15.11 -16.19 -7.62
N PHE A 250 -14.85 -15.11 -6.89
CA PHE A 250 -15.84 -14.06 -6.70
C PHE A 250 -16.03 -13.27 -7.99
N VAL A 251 -17.25 -13.26 -8.52
CA VAL A 251 -17.65 -12.50 -9.71
C VAL A 251 -18.52 -11.33 -9.26
N LYS A 252 -18.14 -10.12 -9.66
CA LYS A 252 -18.87 -8.89 -9.33
C LYS A 252 -20.26 -8.93 -9.96
N GLU A 253 -21.23 -8.30 -9.33
CA GLU A 253 -22.60 -8.25 -9.85
C GLU A 253 -22.71 -7.65 -11.26
N GLU A 254 -21.91 -6.64 -11.57
CA GLU A 254 -21.80 -6.02 -12.91
C GLU A 254 -21.27 -6.97 -14.00
N ASP A 255 -20.52 -8.00 -13.60
CA ASP A 255 -19.95 -9.01 -14.50
C ASP A 255 -20.84 -10.26 -14.62
N LEU A 256 -21.91 -10.35 -13.82
CA LEU A 256 -22.91 -11.40 -13.91
C LEU A 256 -23.81 -11.13 -15.13
N ARG A 257 -23.52 -11.81 -16.24
CA ARG A 257 -24.33 -11.79 -17.45
C ARG A 257 -25.64 -12.57 -17.29
#